data_AF-A0AAV1B8E4-F1
#
_entry.id   AF-A0AAV1B8E4-F1
#
_cell.length_a   1.000
_cell.length_b   1.000
_cell.length_c   1.000
_cell.angle_alpha   90.00
_cell.angle_beta   90.00
_cell.angle_gamma   90.00
#
_symmetry.space_group_name_H-M   'P 1'
#
loop_
_entity.id
_entity.type
_entity.pdbx_description
1 polymer ?
#
loop_
_entity_poly.entity_id
_entity_poly.type
_entity_poly.pdbx_seq_one_letter_code
_entity_poly.pdbx_strand_id
1 'polypeptide(L)'
;MDGGFIQQLLRRKLQSHSRSSSGSTGSSSLRGLALIGARVSGLLGFATTASADEAEHGLASPYYPWPHEGILSSYDHASIRRGHQVYTQVCASCHSMSLISYRDLVGVAYTEEEVKAMAAEIEVEDGPNDEGEMFSRPGKLSDRFPQSYANESAARFANGGAYPPDLSLITKARHNGQNYVFALLTNGTPATEAQMGKDVVSFLSWAAEPEMEERKLMGFKWIFVLSLALLQAAYYRRLRWSVLKSRKLVLDVVN
;
A
#
# COMPACT_ATOMS: atom_id res chain seq x y z
N MET A 1 72.97 -34.06 2.99
CA MET A 1 74.38 -34.46 2.94
C MET A 1 75.13 -33.55 3.90
N ASP A 2 75.56 -33.90 5.09
CA ASP A 2 75.42 -35.02 6.04
C ASP A 2 75.70 -34.33 7.41
N GLY A 3 74.99 -34.62 8.50
CA GLY A 3 74.91 -35.94 9.10
C GLY A 3 76.15 -36.14 10.00
N GLY A 4 75.95 -36.15 11.32
CA GLY A 4 77.04 -36.36 12.28
C GLY A 4 76.68 -35.84 13.67
N PHE A 5 75.68 -36.39 14.36
CA PHE A 5 75.79 -37.64 15.13
C PHE A 5 76.66 -37.43 16.38
N ILE A 6 76.20 -37.92 17.52
CA ILE A 6 76.98 -38.08 18.75
C ILE A 6 77.25 -36.83 19.60
N GLN A 7 76.19 -36.21 20.14
CA GLN A 7 76.11 -35.97 21.60
C GLN A 7 74.66 -35.89 22.12
N GLN A 8 73.76 -36.65 21.49
CA GLN A 8 72.73 -37.38 22.23
C GLN A 8 73.47 -38.27 23.23
N LEU A 9 73.40 -37.99 24.55
CA LEU A 9 73.44 -39.02 25.61
C LEU A 9 73.34 -38.48 27.04
N LEU A 10 73.34 -37.16 27.29
CA LEU A 10 73.39 -36.63 28.67
C LEU A 10 72.19 -35.79 29.15
N ARG A 11 71.25 -35.39 28.29
CA ARG A 11 70.05 -34.63 28.71
C ARG A 11 68.74 -35.42 28.72
N ARG A 12 68.80 -36.74 28.56
CA ARG A 12 67.61 -37.59 28.40
C ARG A 12 67.21 -38.41 29.64
N LYS A 13 67.78 -38.15 30.81
CA LYS A 13 67.60 -39.07 31.96
C LYS A 13 67.23 -38.44 33.30
N LEU A 14 66.68 -37.22 33.33
CA LEU A 14 66.22 -36.61 34.59
C LEU A 14 64.84 -35.92 34.58
N GLN A 15 64.12 -35.83 33.45
CA GLN A 15 62.87 -35.04 33.44
C GLN A 15 61.67 -35.63 32.68
N SER A 16 61.57 -36.96 32.55
CA SER A 16 60.28 -37.54 32.20
C SER A 16 60.14 -38.97 32.73
N HIS A 17 59.40 -39.16 33.83
CA HIS A 17 58.30 -40.12 33.88
C HIS A 17 57.59 -40.15 35.25
N SER A 18 56.25 -40.15 35.15
CA SER A 18 55.27 -40.58 36.16
C SER A 18 55.04 -39.59 37.32
N ARG A 19 53.83 -39.36 37.83
CA ARG A 19 52.48 -39.92 37.63
C ARG A 19 51.54 -38.96 38.41
N SER A 20 50.53 -38.38 37.76
CA SER A 20 49.10 -38.78 37.80
C SER A 20 48.31 -38.37 39.06
N SER A 21 47.20 -37.67 38.79
CA SER A 21 45.87 -37.70 39.47
C SER A 21 45.82 -37.33 40.96
N SER A 22 44.91 -36.52 41.50
CA SER A 22 43.54 -36.13 41.09
C SER A 22 42.95 -35.23 42.19
N GLY A 23 41.97 -34.38 41.82
CA GLY A 23 41.03 -33.73 42.75
C GLY A 23 40.88 -32.23 42.47
N SER A 24 40.08 -31.82 41.47
CA SER A 24 38.67 -31.36 41.61
C SER A 24 38.53 -30.24 42.65
N THR A 25 38.15 -29.02 42.29
CA THR A 25 36.74 -28.65 42.07
C THR A 25 36.62 -27.24 41.44
N GLY A 26 35.61 -27.04 40.58
CA GLY A 26 35.01 -25.72 40.36
C GLY A 26 35.35 -24.95 39.07
N SER A 27 35.03 -25.47 37.87
CA SER A 27 34.91 -24.58 36.69
C SER A 27 34.07 -25.10 35.50
N SER A 28 33.64 -26.37 35.49
CA SER A 28 32.84 -26.92 34.38
C SER A 28 31.36 -26.52 34.40
N SER A 29 30.78 -26.27 35.58
CA SER A 29 29.36 -25.92 35.73
C SER A 29 29.04 -24.50 35.22
N LEU A 30 29.96 -23.55 35.38
CA LEU A 30 29.77 -22.15 34.98
C LEU A 30 29.76 -21.94 33.45
N ARG A 31 30.52 -22.76 32.71
CA ARG A 31 30.55 -22.68 31.22
C ARG A 31 29.28 -23.24 30.58
N GLY A 32 28.68 -24.28 31.16
CA GLY A 32 27.40 -24.83 30.68
C GLY A 32 26.23 -23.87 30.92
N LEU A 33 26.17 -23.24 32.09
CA LEU A 33 25.18 -22.22 32.43
C LEU A 33 25.30 -20.96 31.56
N ALA A 34 26.52 -20.51 31.23
CA ALA A 34 26.72 -19.36 30.35
C ALA A 34 26.24 -19.62 28.91
N LEU A 35 26.43 -20.83 28.37
CA LEU A 35 25.96 -21.19 27.03
C LEU A 35 24.43 -21.38 26.96
N ILE A 36 23.81 -21.86 28.04
CA ILE A 36 22.35 -21.96 28.15
C ILE A 36 21.74 -20.57 28.34
N GLY A 37 22.32 -19.72 29.19
CA GLY A 37 21.88 -18.34 29.41
C GLY A 37 21.99 -17.49 28.14
N ALA A 38 23.08 -17.60 27.38
CA ALA A 38 23.23 -16.90 26.10
C ALA A 38 22.24 -17.41 25.03
N ARG A 39 21.90 -18.70 25.03
CA ARG A 39 20.86 -19.24 24.14
C ARG A 39 19.47 -18.78 24.53
N VAL A 40 19.12 -18.80 25.80
CA VAL A 40 17.79 -18.36 26.28
C VAL A 40 17.62 -16.86 26.06
N SER A 41 18.60 -16.03 26.40
CA SER A 41 18.55 -14.58 26.15
C SER A 41 18.60 -14.24 24.66
N GLY A 42 19.34 -15.00 23.86
CA GLY A 42 19.35 -14.88 22.41
C GLY A 42 17.98 -15.21 21.80
N LEU A 43 17.41 -16.37 22.13
CA LEU A 43 16.08 -16.79 21.65
C LEU A 43 14.97 -15.85 22.12
N LEU A 44 15.01 -15.37 23.37
CA LEU A 44 14.03 -14.38 23.85
C LEU A 44 14.18 -13.04 23.11
N GLY A 45 15.42 -12.57 22.89
CA GLY A 45 15.69 -11.33 22.16
C GLY A 45 15.32 -11.39 20.67
N PHE A 46 15.44 -12.55 20.02
CA PHE A 46 15.00 -12.75 18.65
C PHE A 46 13.46 -12.87 18.53
N ALA A 47 12.81 -13.51 19.51
CA ALA A 47 11.35 -13.65 19.50
C ALA A 47 10.64 -12.31 19.75
N THR A 48 11.15 -11.48 20.67
CA THR A 48 10.57 -10.15 20.94
C THR A 48 10.77 -9.18 19.79
N THR A 49 11.91 -9.22 19.11
CA THR A 49 12.16 -8.38 17.92
C THR A 49 11.29 -8.81 16.75
N ALA A 50 11.11 -10.11 16.49
CA ALA A 50 10.21 -10.59 15.45
C ALA A 50 8.73 -10.23 15.72
N SER A 51 8.26 -10.38 16.97
CA SER A 51 6.87 -10.02 17.33
C SER A 51 6.62 -8.51 17.28
N ALA A 52 7.62 -7.68 17.63
CA ALA A 52 7.51 -6.24 17.47
C ALA A 52 7.46 -5.85 15.99
N ASP A 53 8.27 -6.50 15.14
CA ASP A 53 8.28 -6.23 13.70
C ASP A 53 6.93 -6.57 13.03
N GLU A 54 6.28 -7.66 13.42
CA GLU A 54 4.93 -8.00 12.96
C GLU A 54 3.87 -6.98 13.40
N ALA A 55 3.98 -6.48 14.63
CA ALA A 55 3.08 -5.45 15.15
C ALA A 55 3.27 -4.10 14.45
N GLU A 56 4.51 -3.72 14.13
CA GLU A 56 4.86 -2.48 13.43
C GLU A 56 4.43 -2.51 11.96
N HIS A 57 4.60 -3.66 11.26
CA HIS A 57 4.13 -3.82 9.89
C HIS A 57 2.61 -3.93 9.79
N GLY A 58 1.96 -4.43 10.85
CA GLY A 58 0.54 -4.69 10.89
C GLY A 58 0.13 -5.95 10.12
N LEU A 59 -1.05 -6.46 10.42
CA LEU A 59 -1.60 -7.63 9.74
C LEU A 59 -1.93 -7.30 8.28
N ALA A 60 -1.46 -8.12 7.34
CA ALA A 60 -1.78 -7.96 5.93
C ALA A 60 -3.29 -8.09 5.68
N SER A 61 -3.87 -7.10 5.02
CA SER A 61 -5.28 -7.18 4.59
C SER A 61 -5.47 -8.32 3.58
N PRO A 62 -6.52 -9.15 3.72
CA PRO A 62 -6.85 -10.14 2.71
C PRO A 62 -7.35 -9.45 1.44
N TYR A 63 -7.48 -10.25 0.39
CA TYR A 63 -8.03 -9.84 -0.89
C TYR A 63 -9.56 -10.00 -0.88
N TYR A 64 -10.26 -8.99 -1.39
CA TYR A 64 -11.72 -9.01 -1.56
C TYR A 64 -12.09 -8.84 -3.04
N PRO A 65 -13.04 -9.63 -3.56
CA PRO A 65 -13.45 -9.55 -4.97
C PRO A 65 -14.37 -8.35 -5.20
N TRP A 66 -13.80 -7.20 -5.53
CA TRP A 66 -14.56 -5.96 -5.75
C TRP A 66 -15.32 -6.00 -7.09
N PRO A 67 -16.52 -5.39 -7.19
CA PRO A 67 -17.31 -5.41 -8.42
C PRO A 67 -16.60 -4.70 -9.59
N HIS A 68 -15.86 -3.63 -9.30
CA HIS A 68 -15.02 -2.90 -10.27
C HIS A 68 -13.65 -3.54 -10.51
N GLU A 69 -13.43 -4.76 -10.05
CA GLU A 69 -12.20 -5.49 -10.32
C GLU A 69 -12.25 -6.18 -11.68
N GLY A 70 -11.20 -6.00 -12.48
CA GLY A 70 -11.11 -6.52 -13.84
C GLY A 70 -10.91 -5.43 -14.90
N ILE A 71 -10.59 -5.86 -16.12
CA ILE A 71 -10.19 -4.96 -17.22
C ILE A 71 -11.39 -4.20 -17.81
N LEU A 72 -12.59 -4.78 -17.73
CA LEU A 72 -13.83 -4.22 -18.30
C LEU A 72 -14.96 -4.07 -17.27
N SER A 73 -14.63 -4.17 -15.99
CA SER A 73 -15.58 -3.95 -14.89
C SER A 73 -15.62 -2.47 -14.50
N SER A 74 -16.83 -1.95 -14.27
CA SER A 74 -17.11 -0.56 -13.86
C SER A 74 -17.45 -0.47 -12.37
N TYR A 75 -17.64 0.74 -11.85
CA TYR A 75 -18.15 0.91 -10.49
C TYR A 75 -19.62 0.46 -10.39
N ASP A 76 -19.99 -0.01 -9.19
CA ASP A 76 -21.40 -0.11 -8.79
C ASP A 76 -21.84 1.27 -8.29
N HIS A 77 -22.47 2.06 -9.17
CA HIS A 77 -22.94 3.40 -8.85
C HIS A 77 -23.99 3.45 -7.73
N ALA A 78 -24.77 2.37 -7.53
CA ALA A 78 -25.68 2.28 -6.40
C ALA A 78 -24.91 2.12 -5.08
N SER A 79 -23.79 1.37 -5.12
CA SER A 79 -22.86 1.26 -3.99
C SER A 79 -22.15 2.58 -3.70
N ILE A 80 -21.72 3.34 -4.72
CA ILE A 80 -21.18 4.70 -4.56
C ILE A 80 -22.21 5.61 -3.86
N ARG A 81 -23.48 5.58 -4.31
CA ARG A 81 -24.54 6.41 -3.70
C ARG A 81 -24.72 6.11 -2.21
N ARG A 82 -24.84 4.84 -1.84
CA ARG A 82 -24.94 4.41 -0.43
C ARG A 82 -23.67 4.75 0.35
N GLY A 83 -22.50 4.60 -0.27
CA GLY A 83 -21.21 4.92 0.34
C GLY A 83 -21.05 6.41 0.66
N HIS A 84 -21.50 7.28 -0.24
CA HIS A 84 -21.57 8.72 0.01
C HIS A 84 -22.49 9.03 1.20
N GLN A 85 -23.64 8.33 1.32
CA GLN A 85 -24.53 8.49 2.46
C GLN A 85 -23.85 8.07 3.77
N VAL A 86 -23.11 6.97 3.79
CA VAL A 86 -22.32 6.56 4.97
C VAL A 86 -21.24 7.60 5.30
N TYR A 87 -20.53 8.12 4.28
CA TYR A 87 -19.53 9.17 4.48
C TYR A 87 -20.15 10.41 5.12
N THR A 88 -21.24 10.94 4.58
CA THR A 88 -21.85 12.18 5.10
C THR A 88 -22.45 12.01 6.49
N GLN A 89 -22.97 10.82 6.83
CA GLN A 89 -23.63 10.58 8.12
C GLN A 89 -22.66 10.18 9.23
N VAL A 90 -21.55 9.53 8.89
CA VAL A 90 -20.62 8.94 9.88
C VAL A 90 -19.24 9.58 9.83
N CYS A 91 -18.66 9.73 8.64
CA CYS A 91 -17.26 10.09 8.48
C CYS A 91 -17.04 11.61 8.42
N ALA A 92 -17.95 12.37 7.82
CA ALA A 92 -17.80 13.81 7.56
C ALA A 92 -17.71 14.66 8.84
N SER A 93 -18.08 14.10 9.99
CA SER A 93 -17.91 14.74 11.31
C SER A 93 -16.44 14.85 11.74
N CYS A 94 -15.57 13.96 11.28
CA CYS A 94 -14.14 13.95 11.64
C CYS A 94 -13.20 14.02 10.43
N HIS A 95 -13.62 13.48 9.29
CA HIS A 95 -12.79 13.36 8.09
C HIS A 95 -13.23 14.34 7.00
N SER A 96 -12.28 15.17 6.55
CA SER A 96 -12.46 15.97 5.35
C SER A 96 -12.37 15.13 4.08
N MET A 97 -13.02 15.61 3.03
CA MET A 97 -12.79 15.16 1.66
C MET A 97 -12.69 16.40 0.77
N SER A 98 -11.56 17.08 0.93
CA SER A 98 -11.35 18.41 0.39
C SER A 98 -11.19 18.44 -1.13
N LEU A 99 -10.93 17.32 -1.81
CA LEU A 99 -10.73 17.30 -3.27
C LEU A 99 -11.99 17.04 -4.09
N ILE A 100 -13.09 16.64 -3.45
CA ILE A 100 -14.36 16.36 -4.13
C ILE A 100 -15.30 17.57 -4.00
N SER A 101 -15.89 17.94 -5.14
CA SER A 101 -16.92 18.96 -5.23
C SER A 101 -18.29 18.32 -5.40
N TYR A 102 -19.36 19.02 -4.99
CA TYR A 102 -20.72 18.51 -5.16
C TYR A 102 -21.02 18.15 -6.62
N ARG A 103 -20.57 18.97 -7.58
CA ARG A 103 -20.71 18.73 -9.03
C ARG A 103 -20.14 17.38 -9.49
N ASP A 104 -19.15 16.82 -8.79
CA ASP A 104 -18.52 15.55 -9.18
C ASP A 104 -19.49 14.37 -8.95
N LEU A 105 -20.50 14.52 -8.09
CA LEU A 105 -21.53 13.50 -7.84
C LEU A 105 -22.58 13.39 -8.94
N VAL A 106 -22.76 14.45 -9.74
CA VAL A 106 -23.81 14.57 -10.75
C VAL A 106 -23.53 13.61 -11.91
N GLY A 107 -24.52 12.77 -12.25
CA GLY A 107 -24.37 11.76 -13.29
C GLY A 107 -23.53 10.55 -12.88
N VAL A 108 -22.99 10.54 -11.66
CA VAL A 108 -22.33 9.39 -11.05
C VAL A 108 -23.29 8.68 -10.11
N ALA A 109 -23.68 9.33 -9.01
CA ALA A 109 -24.50 8.70 -7.97
C ALA A 109 -25.85 9.41 -7.76
N TYR A 110 -25.96 10.65 -8.24
CA TYR A 110 -27.09 11.53 -8.01
C TYR A 110 -27.43 12.32 -9.28
N THR A 111 -28.68 12.79 -9.34
CA THR A 111 -29.14 13.77 -10.33
C THR A 111 -28.66 15.18 -9.97
N GLU A 112 -28.68 16.13 -10.91
CA GLU A 112 -28.26 17.51 -10.62
C GLU A 112 -29.13 18.15 -9.53
N GLU A 113 -30.44 17.90 -9.57
CA GLU A 113 -31.42 18.45 -8.63
C GLU A 113 -31.19 17.92 -7.22
N GLU A 114 -30.92 16.62 -7.06
CA GLU A 114 -30.57 16.00 -5.78
C GLU A 114 -29.31 16.62 -5.20
N VAL A 115 -28.26 16.78 -6.01
CA VAL A 115 -26.99 17.35 -5.55
C VAL A 115 -27.14 18.83 -5.21
N LYS A 116 -27.91 19.58 -6.01
CA LYS A 116 -28.19 20.99 -5.73
C LYS A 116 -28.95 21.15 -4.41
N ALA A 117 -29.89 20.26 -4.12
CA ALA A 117 -30.59 20.22 -2.83
C ALA A 117 -29.64 19.89 -1.67
N MET A 118 -28.78 18.88 -1.82
CA MET A 118 -27.76 18.53 -0.80
C MET A 118 -26.75 19.65 -0.55
N ALA A 119 -26.30 20.33 -1.61
CA ALA A 119 -25.36 21.44 -1.49
C ALA A 119 -26.00 22.66 -0.81
N ALA A 120 -27.30 22.91 -1.04
CA ALA A 120 -28.01 24.02 -0.43
C ALA A 120 -28.27 23.83 1.08
N GLU A 121 -28.14 22.61 1.61
CA GLU A 121 -28.27 22.31 3.04
C GLU A 121 -27.09 22.85 3.86
N ILE A 122 -25.92 23.00 3.24
CA ILE A 122 -24.73 23.53 3.92
C ILE A 122 -24.62 25.04 3.74
N GLU A 123 -24.11 25.69 4.79
CA GLU A 123 -23.70 27.08 4.75
C GLU A 123 -22.21 27.17 4.38
N VAL A 124 -21.92 28.01 3.39
CA VAL A 124 -20.58 28.26 2.87
C VAL A 124 -20.28 29.74 3.00
N GLU A 125 -19.16 30.07 3.63
CA GLU A 125 -18.65 31.43 3.70
C GLU A 125 -18.14 31.88 2.32
N ASP A 126 -18.55 33.07 1.88
CA ASP A 126 -18.19 33.71 0.61
C ASP A 126 -17.94 35.22 0.84
N GLY A 127 -17.36 35.90 -0.13
CA GLY A 127 -17.09 37.34 -0.04
C GLY A 127 -15.66 37.74 -0.42
N PRO A 128 -15.29 39.01 -0.19
CA PRO A 128 -16.06 40.06 0.51
C PRO A 128 -17.23 40.62 -0.32
N ASN A 129 -18.25 41.17 0.36
CA ASN A 129 -19.30 41.98 -0.26
C ASN A 129 -18.83 43.42 -0.56
N ASP A 130 -19.74 44.29 -1.00
CA ASP A 130 -19.47 45.71 -1.30
C ASP A 130 -19.11 46.56 -0.07
N GLU A 131 -19.43 46.09 1.13
CA GLU A 131 -19.02 46.68 2.41
C GLU A 131 -17.68 46.11 2.92
N GLY A 132 -17.11 45.12 2.23
CA GLY A 132 -15.86 44.46 2.60
C GLY A 132 -16.01 43.35 3.66
N GLU A 133 -17.23 42.91 3.93
CA GLU A 133 -17.54 41.85 4.90
C GLU A 133 -17.70 40.48 4.23
N MET A 134 -17.28 39.42 4.92
CA MET A 134 -17.56 38.03 4.52
C MET A 134 -18.99 37.66 4.92
N PHE A 135 -19.69 36.91 4.08
CA PHE A 135 -21.08 36.51 4.32
C PHE A 135 -21.27 35.00 4.13
N SER A 136 -22.31 34.45 4.75
CA SER A 136 -22.72 33.05 4.56
C SER A 136 -23.76 32.94 3.44
N ARG A 137 -23.63 31.92 2.60
CA ARG A 137 -24.62 31.59 1.58
C ARG A 137 -24.90 30.08 1.55
N PRO A 138 -26.07 29.66 1.03
CA PRO A 138 -26.27 28.25 0.71
C PRO A 138 -25.21 27.76 -0.27
N GLY A 139 -24.78 26.51 -0.09
CA GLY A 139 -23.83 25.86 -0.96
C GLY A 139 -24.36 25.70 -2.39
N LYS A 140 -23.44 25.66 -3.35
CA LYS A 140 -23.72 25.45 -4.78
C LYS A 140 -22.91 24.25 -5.30
N LEU A 141 -23.28 23.75 -6.48
CA LEU A 141 -22.64 22.59 -7.11
C LEU A 141 -21.11 22.70 -7.24
N SER A 142 -20.57 23.90 -7.44
CA SER A 142 -19.12 24.09 -7.57
C SER A 142 -18.37 24.04 -6.25
N ASP A 143 -19.07 24.11 -5.10
CA ASP A 143 -18.42 24.08 -3.80
C ASP A 143 -17.90 22.67 -3.49
N ARG A 144 -16.82 22.64 -2.70
CA ARG A 144 -16.22 21.41 -2.16
C ARG A 144 -17.02 20.93 -0.97
N PHE A 145 -16.82 19.67 -0.59
CA PHE A 145 -17.35 19.20 0.68
C PHE A 145 -16.77 20.02 1.85
N PRO A 146 -17.60 20.30 2.87
CA PRO A 146 -17.19 21.13 3.99
C PRO A 146 -16.07 20.45 4.79
N GLN A 147 -15.18 21.26 5.35
CA GLN A 147 -14.15 20.76 6.25
C GLN A 147 -14.72 20.60 7.66
N SER A 148 -14.46 19.46 8.30
CA SER A 148 -14.92 19.17 9.67
C SER A 148 -14.29 20.10 10.71
N TYR A 149 -13.09 20.60 10.43
CA TYR A 149 -12.33 21.47 11.32
C TYR A 149 -11.68 22.60 10.52
N ALA A 150 -11.51 23.76 11.15
CA ALA A 150 -10.88 24.93 10.51
C ALA A 150 -9.39 24.72 10.17
N ASN A 151 -8.69 23.86 10.91
CA ASN A 151 -7.28 23.54 10.70
C ASN A 151 -6.87 22.23 11.41
N GLU A 152 -5.65 21.76 11.12
CA GLU A 152 -5.08 20.54 11.70
C GLU A 152 -4.98 20.59 13.23
N SER A 153 -4.61 21.74 13.82
CA SER A 153 -4.48 21.86 15.28
C SER A 153 -5.83 21.67 15.98
N ALA A 154 -6.90 22.23 15.43
CA ALA A 154 -8.26 22.03 15.92
C ALA A 154 -8.70 20.56 15.80
N ALA A 155 -8.38 19.91 14.67
CA ALA A 155 -8.66 18.50 14.44
C ALA A 155 -7.94 17.60 15.45
N ARG A 156 -6.65 17.84 15.71
CA ARG A 156 -5.88 17.10 16.72
C ARG A 156 -6.40 17.33 18.13
N PHE A 157 -6.75 18.57 18.47
CA PHE A 157 -7.32 18.88 19.77
C PHE A 157 -8.63 18.10 20.02
N ALA A 158 -9.53 18.06 19.03
CA ALA A 158 -10.79 17.33 19.12
C ALA A 158 -10.61 15.80 19.19
N ASN A 159 -9.51 15.26 18.66
CA ASN A 159 -9.28 13.82 18.51
C ASN A 159 -8.11 13.29 19.37
N GLY A 160 -7.87 13.90 20.54
CA GLY A 160 -6.88 13.38 21.51
C GLY A 160 -5.43 13.39 20.99
N GLY A 161 -5.08 14.34 20.12
CA GLY A 161 -3.76 14.50 19.50
C GLY A 161 -3.61 13.83 18.13
N ALA A 162 -4.51 12.91 17.77
CA ALA A 162 -4.53 12.25 16.47
C ALA A 162 -5.16 13.15 15.41
N TYR A 163 -4.60 13.16 14.20
CA TYR A 163 -5.18 13.90 13.07
C TYR A 163 -5.95 12.95 12.14
N PRO A 164 -7.27 13.12 11.97
CA PRO A 164 -8.03 12.36 10.98
C PRO A 164 -7.55 12.73 9.56
N PRO A 165 -7.02 11.78 8.77
CA PRO A 165 -6.55 12.08 7.42
C PRO A 165 -7.71 12.45 6.49
N ASP A 166 -7.42 13.31 5.51
CA ASP A 166 -8.33 13.57 4.39
C ASP A 166 -8.56 12.29 3.57
N LEU A 167 -9.84 12.00 3.27
CA LEU A 167 -10.24 10.74 2.64
C LEU A 167 -10.28 10.78 1.12
N SER A 168 -10.01 11.92 0.47
CA SER A 168 -10.15 12.07 -0.98
C SER A 168 -9.29 11.06 -1.77
N LEU A 169 -8.10 10.73 -1.28
CA LEU A 169 -7.15 9.83 -1.94
C LEU A 169 -6.78 8.62 -1.07
N ILE A 170 -7.50 8.33 0.01
CA ILE A 170 -7.07 7.37 1.03
C ILE A 170 -6.84 5.96 0.49
N THR A 171 -7.63 5.55 -0.52
CA THR A 171 -7.53 4.24 -1.17
C THR A 171 -6.32 4.13 -2.11
N LYS A 172 -5.70 5.24 -2.50
CA LYS A 172 -4.42 5.29 -3.24
C LYS A 172 -3.23 5.58 -2.35
N ALA A 173 -3.46 6.30 -1.25
CA ALA A 173 -2.43 6.70 -0.30
C ALA A 173 -2.04 5.60 0.69
N ARG A 174 -2.70 4.44 0.67
CA ARG A 174 -2.41 3.28 1.53
C ARG A 174 -2.12 2.04 0.70
N HIS A 175 -1.18 1.23 1.17
CA HIS A 175 -0.86 -0.06 0.55
C HIS A 175 -2.10 -0.96 0.54
N ASN A 176 -2.28 -1.72 -0.53
CA ASN A 176 -3.45 -2.57 -0.76
C ASN A 176 -4.81 -1.80 -0.78
N GLY A 177 -4.77 -0.46 -0.75
CA GLY A 177 -5.87 0.45 -1.02
C GLY A 177 -7.20 0.10 -0.38
N GLN A 178 -8.20 -0.19 -1.21
CA GLN A 178 -9.56 -0.54 -0.79
C GLN A 178 -9.63 -1.74 0.15
N ASN A 179 -8.79 -2.77 -0.09
CA ASN A 179 -8.74 -3.94 0.77
C ASN A 179 -8.33 -3.54 2.19
N TYR A 180 -7.28 -2.72 2.30
CA TYR A 180 -6.80 -2.19 3.57
C TYR A 180 -7.88 -1.40 4.30
N VAL A 181 -8.53 -0.45 3.61
CA VAL A 181 -9.60 0.37 4.23
C VAL A 181 -10.76 -0.50 4.68
N PHE A 182 -11.20 -1.46 3.87
CA PHE A 182 -12.28 -2.37 4.24
C PHE A 182 -11.94 -3.27 5.42
N ALA A 183 -10.73 -3.84 5.43
CA ALA A 183 -10.26 -4.67 6.54
C ALA A 183 -10.13 -3.87 7.84
N LEU A 184 -9.67 -2.62 7.76
CA LEU A 184 -9.57 -1.71 8.90
C LEU A 184 -10.95 -1.36 9.49
N LEU A 185 -11.95 -1.10 8.63
CA LEU A 185 -13.30 -0.76 9.09
C LEU A 185 -14.05 -1.95 9.69
N THR A 186 -13.81 -3.16 9.19
CA THR A 186 -14.55 -4.37 9.60
C THR A 186 -13.83 -5.20 10.65
N ASN A 187 -12.60 -4.81 11.03
CA ASN A 187 -11.69 -5.61 11.88
C ASN A 187 -11.57 -7.08 11.41
N GLY A 188 -11.72 -7.34 10.10
CA GLY A 188 -11.72 -8.68 9.52
C GLY A 188 -12.95 -9.55 9.81
N THR A 189 -14.05 -8.99 10.35
CA THR A 189 -15.28 -9.74 10.66
C THR A 189 -16.40 -9.47 9.64
N PRO A 190 -17.07 -10.51 9.08
CA PRO A 190 -18.23 -10.34 8.23
C PRO A 190 -19.52 -10.26 9.06
N ALA A 191 -20.02 -9.05 9.32
CA ALA A 191 -21.36 -8.80 9.87
C ALA A 191 -22.04 -7.68 9.06
N THR A 192 -23.31 -7.34 9.30
CA THR A 192 -24.11 -6.36 8.53
C THR A 192 -23.45 -4.98 8.32
N GLU A 193 -22.49 -4.59 9.17
CA GLU A 193 -21.57 -3.45 8.94
C GLU A 193 -20.74 -3.57 7.65
N ALA A 194 -20.46 -4.79 7.20
CA ALA A 194 -19.74 -5.10 5.97
C ALA A 194 -20.40 -4.50 4.73
N GLN A 195 -21.73 -4.34 4.72
CA GLN A 195 -22.39 -3.69 3.59
C GLN A 195 -22.08 -2.18 3.57
N MET A 196 -22.14 -1.50 4.73
CA MET A 196 -21.73 -0.10 4.85
C MET A 196 -20.24 0.08 4.55
N GLY A 197 -19.39 -0.83 5.05
CA GLY A 197 -17.96 -0.87 4.77
C GLY A 197 -17.67 -1.03 3.27
N LYS A 198 -18.39 -1.93 2.59
CA LYS A 198 -18.26 -2.15 1.14
C LYS A 198 -18.71 -0.93 0.35
N ASP A 199 -19.84 -0.33 0.75
CA ASP A 199 -20.40 0.84 0.09
C ASP A 199 -19.49 2.08 0.27
N VAL A 200 -19.05 2.37 1.50
CA VAL A 200 -18.14 3.51 1.75
C VAL A 200 -16.80 3.31 1.06
N VAL A 201 -16.24 2.10 1.02
CA VAL A 201 -14.98 1.84 0.31
C VAL A 201 -15.14 1.98 -1.21
N SER A 202 -16.30 1.60 -1.76
CA SER A 202 -16.61 1.83 -3.18
C SER A 202 -16.66 3.33 -3.49
N PHE A 203 -17.30 4.12 -2.62
CA PHE A 203 -17.31 5.58 -2.73
C PHE A 203 -15.90 6.19 -2.59
N LEU A 204 -15.10 5.77 -1.60
CA LEU A 204 -13.73 6.25 -1.41
C LEU A 204 -12.79 5.82 -2.54
N SER A 205 -13.05 4.70 -3.20
CA SER A 205 -12.33 4.36 -4.43
C SER A 205 -12.68 5.29 -5.57
N TRP A 206 -13.97 5.56 -5.77
CA TRP A 206 -14.41 6.45 -6.83
C TRP A 206 -13.89 7.87 -6.60
N ALA A 207 -13.92 8.37 -5.37
CA ALA A 207 -13.36 9.67 -5.02
C ALA A 207 -11.87 9.78 -5.38
N ALA A 208 -11.11 8.69 -5.23
CA ALA A 208 -9.69 8.67 -5.53
C ALA A 208 -9.35 8.44 -7.02
N GLU A 209 -10.24 7.78 -7.78
CA GLU A 209 -10.09 7.47 -9.21
C GLU A 209 -11.41 7.65 -9.98
N PRO A 210 -11.95 8.88 -10.09
CA PRO A 210 -13.19 9.11 -10.81
C PRO A 210 -13.08 8.76 -12.31
N GLU A 211 -11.86 8.72 -12.85
CA GLU A 211 -11.55 8.41 -14.25
C GLU A 211 -11.47 6.90 -14.57
N MET A 212 -11.65 6.01 -13.58
CA MET A 212 -11.38 4.57 -13.72
C MET A 212 -12.10 3.93 -14.91
N GLU A 213 -13.37 4.27 -15.15
CA GLU A 213 -14.18 3.69 -16.22
C GLU A 213 -13.72 4.15 -17.61
N GLU A 214 -13.53 5.46 -17.78
CA GLU A 214 -12.99 6.03 -19.02
C GLU A 214 -11.58 5.49 -19.29
N ARG A 215 -10.73 5.43 -18.26
CA ARG A 215 -9.37 4.90 -18.33
C ARG A 215 -9.36 3.44 -18.81
N LYS A 216 -10.23 2.59 -18.26
CA LYS A 216 -10.32 1.17 -18.67
C LYS A 216 -10.86 1.02 -20.09
N LEU A 217 -11.90 1.76 -20.45
CA LEU A 217 -12.48 1.73 -21.79
C LEU A 217 -11.47 2.19 -22.84
N MET A 218 -10.80 3.32 -22.59
CA MET A 218 -9.77 3.83 -23.48
C MET A 218 -8.56 2.90 -23.53
N GLY A 219 -8.15 2.33 -22.41
CA GLY A 219 -7.10 1.31 -22.34
C GLY A 219 -7.42 0.11 -23.23
N PHE A 220 -8.61 -0.46 -23.12
CA PHE A 220 -9.05 -1.59 -23.95
C PHE A 220 -9.05 -1.23 -25.44
N LYS A 221 -9.63 -0.08 -25.80
CA LYS A 221 -9.66 0.42 -27.18
C LYS A 221 -8.25 0.58 -27.76
N TRP A 222 -7.32 1.19 -27.01
CA TRP A 222 -5.96 1.40 -27.50
C TRP A 222 -5.13 0.12 -27.56
N ILE A 223 -5.30 -0.80 -26.62
CA ILE A 223 -4.66 -2.12 -26.70
C ILE A 223 -5.09 -2.85 -27.97
N PHE A 224 -6.38 -2.82 -28.30
CA PHE A 224 -6.90 -3.41 -29.53
C PHE A 224 -6.29 -2.75 -30.78
N VAL A 225 -6.32 -1.42 -30.87
CA VAL A 225 -5.77 -0.65 -32.00
C VAL A 225 -4.27 -0.88 -32.18
N LEU A 226 -3.50 -0.83 -31.08
CA LEU A 226 -2.05 -1.03 -31.11
C LEU A 226 -1.68 -2.47 -31.47
N SER A 227 -2.49 -3.46 -31.08
CA SER A 227 -2.28 -4.86 -31.48
C SER A 227 -2.42 -5.04 -32.99
N LEU A 228 -3.45 -4.43 -33.59
CA LEU A 228 -3.63 -4.44 -35.05
C LEU A 228 -2.50 -3.70 -35.77
N ALA A 229 -2.10 -2.52 -35.26
CA ALA A 229 -0.99 -1.76 -35.82
C ALA A 229 0.34 -2.53 -35.74
N LEU A 230 0.58 -3.25 -34.63
CA LEU A 230 1.76 -4.08 -34.45
C LEU A 230 1.77 -5.26 -35.43
N LEU A 231 0.63 -5.93 -35.64
CA LEU A 231 0.50 -7.00 -36.62
C LEU A 231 0.78 -6.48 -38.05
N GLN A 232 0.19 -5.34 -38.41
CA GLN A 232 0.42 -4.70 -39.71
C GLN A 232 1.89 -4.29 -39.89
N ALA A 233 2.51 -3.69 -38.87
CA ALA A 233 3.92 -3.30 -38.91
C ALA A 233 4.85 -4.51 -39.02
N ALA A 234 4.55 -5.60 -38.30
CA ALA A 234 5.30 -6.83 -38.38
C ALA A 234 5.20 -7.48 -39.76
N TYR A 235 4.00 -7.50 -40.35
CA TYR A 235 3.77 -7.97 -41.72
C TYR A 235 4.54 -7.11 -42.73
N TYR A 236 4.39 -5.78 -42.67
CA TYR A 236 5.08 -4.85 -43.55
C TYR A 236 6.60 -4.97 -43.44
N ARG A 237 7.14 -5.10 -42.22
CA ARG A 237 8.57 -5.32 -42.00
C ARG A 237 9.05 -6.62 -42.65
N ARG A 238 8.32 -7.73 -42.48
CA ARG A 238 8.67 -9.02 -43.11
C ARG A 238 8.63 -8.92 -44.63
N LEU A 239 7.63 -8.24 -45.19
CA LEU A 239 7.50 -8.03 -46.62
C LEU A 239 8.69 -7.24 -47.19
N ARG A 240 9.07 -6.12 -46.56
CA ARG A 240 10.18 -5.27 -47.03
C ARG A 240 11.56 -5.93 -46.87
N TRP A 241 11.76 -6.70 -45.81
CA TRP A 241 13.03 -7.41 -45.57
C TRP A 241 13.14 -8.75 -46.31
N SER A 242 12.07 -9.23 -46.95
CA SER A 242 12.06 -10.51 -47.66
C SER A 242 13.19 -10.62 -48.67
N VAL A 243 13.38 -9.59 -49.52
CA VAL A 243 14.41 -9.54 -50.58
C VAL A 243 15.82 -9.71 -50.01
N LEU A 244 16.15 -9.00 -48.93
CA LEU A 244 17.47 -9.09 -48.30
C LEU A 244 17.67 -10.42 -47.58
N LYS A 245 16.61 -10.98 -46.98
CA LYS A 245 16.68 -12.24 -46.24
C LYS A 245 16.68 -13.48 -47.14
N SER A 246 16.14 -13.40 -48.35
CA SER A 246 16.14 -14.51 -49.31
C SER A 246 17.30 -14.48 -50.31
N ARG A 247 18.21 -13.51 -50.23
CA ARG A 247 19.35 -13.40 -51.14
C ARG A 247 20.36 -14.53 -50.89
N LYS A 248 20.86 -15.15 -51.96
CA LYS A 248 22.01 -16.07 -51.91
C LYS A 248 23.26 -15.28 -52.28
N LEU A 249 24.29 -15.34 -51.43
CA LEU A 249 25.57 -14.66 -51.66
C LEU A 249 26.62 -15.70 -52.01
N VAL A 250 27.35 -15.46 -53.09
CA VAL A 250 28.60 -16.16 -53.39
C VAL A 250 29.71 -15.27 -52.84
N LEU A 251 30.53 -15.81 -51.94
CA LEU A 251 31.65 -15.09 -51.34
C LEU A 251 32.93 -15.58 -52.00
N ASP A 252 33.61 -14.70 -52.72
CA ASP A 252 34.92 -14.96 -53.31
C ASP A 252 36.00 -14.82 -52.24
N VAL A 253 35.94 -15.68 -51.22
CA VAL A 253 36.99 -15.80 -50.21
C VAL A 253 37.53 -17.22 -50.24
N VAL A 254 38.85 -17.32 -50.41
CA VAL A 254 39.58 -18.58 -50.35
C VAL A 254 40.12 -18.68 -48.91
N ASN A 255 39.80 -19.76 -48.21
CA ASN A 255 40.36 -20.08 -46.88
C ASN A 255 41.77 -20.65 -47.01
#